data_AF-A0A8T2MU26-F1
#
_entry.id   AF-A0A8T2MU26-F1
#
_cell.length_a   1.000
_cell.length_b   1.000
_cell.length_c   1.000
_cell.angle_alpha   90.00
_cell.angle_beta   90.00
_cell.angle_gamma   90.00
#
_symmetry.space_group_name_H-M   'P 1'
#
loop_
_entity.id
_entity.type
_entity.pdbx_description
1 polymer ?
#
loop_
_entity_poly.entity_id
_entity_poly.type
_entity_poly.pdbx_seq_one_letter_code
_entity_poly.pdbx_strand_id
1 'polypeptide(L)'
;MLRIQGEVSRRAQPNAVLEKVFTSITKCPDSRHLDGLSKQLDWEVRKVQRWFRHRRNQDKPSTLTKFCESMWRFTFYLSIFSYGIQFLWQSSWMWDTRQCWYSYPYQVLTPGLYYYYVMELAFYWSLMFSQFTDIKRKDFLIMFIHHLATVGLISFSYVNNMARVGTLVMCVHDASDFLLEAAKLANYAKYQRLCDSLFVLFGVVFFITRLIIFPFW
;
A
#
# COMPACT_ATOMS: atom_id res chain seq x y z
N MET A 1 -22.72 -2.91 -10.38
CA MET A 1 -22.66 -2.83 -8.90
C MET A 1 -21.70 -3.92 -8.41
N LEU A 2 -20.46 -3.56 -8.04
CA LEU A 2 -19.43 -4.51 -7.60
C LEU A 2 -19.91 -5.21 -6.32
N ARG A 3 -20.17 -6.52 -6.39
CA ARG A 3 -20.71 -7.31 -5.26
C ARG A 3 -19.60 -7.66 -4.28
N ILE A 4 -19.01 -6.64 -3.63
CA ILE A 4 -18.09 -6.83 -2.50
C ILE A 4 -18.97 -7.18 -1.31
N GLN A 5 -19.40 -8.45 -1.23
CA GLN A 5 -20.03 -8.96 -0.03
C GLN A 5 -19.01 -8.82 1.10
N GLY A 6 -19.29 -7.95 2.06
CA GLY A 6 -18.64 -8.05 3.36
C GLY A 6 -18.96 -9.46 3.86
N GLU A 7 -17.96 -10.34 3.85
CA GLU A 7 -18.10 -11.66 4.47
C GLU A 7 -18.69 -11.40 5.85
N VAL A 8 -19.88 -11.93 6.11
CA VAL A 8 -20.46 -11.95 7.45
C VAL A 8 -19.58 -12.90 8.25
N SER A 9 -18.45 -12.38 8.72
CA SER A 9 -17.51 -13.10 9.57
C SER A 9 -18.31 -13.59 10.76
N ARG A 10 -18.50 -14.92 10.84
CA ARG A 10 -19.30 -15.53 11.90
C ARG A 10 -18.75 -15.05 13.23
N ARG A 11 -19.52 -14.19 13.90
CA ARG A 11 -19.10 -13.60 15.16
C ARG A 11 -18.92 -14.72 16.20
N ALA A 12 -17.87 -14.63 17.01
CA ALA A 12 -17.74 -15.53 18.15
C ALA A 12 -18.96 -15.35 19.06
N GLN A 13 -19.48 -16.45 19.58
CA GLN A 13 -20.62 -16.41 20.50
C GLN A 13 -20.27 -15.55 21.73
N PRO A 14 -21.14 -14.65 22.20
CA PRO A 14 -20.83 -13.85 23.39
C PRO A 14 -20.51 -14.74 24.59
N ASN A 15 -19.32 -14.59 25.18
CA ASN A 15 -18.89 -15.31 26.38
C ASN A 15 -17.90 -14.44 27.17
N ALA A 16 -18.32 -13.95 28.34
CA ALA A 16 -17.53 -13.03 29.15
C ALA A 16 -16.23 -13.65 29.70
N VAL A 17 -16.24 -14.95 30.01
CA VAL A 17 -15.06 -15.67 30.51
C VAL A 17 -14.01 -15.78 29.41
N LEU A 18 -14.41 -16.25 28.22
CA LEU A 18 -13.50 -16.36 27.08
C LEU A 18 -13.00 -14.99 26.60
N GLU A 19 -13.84 -13.96 26.64
CA GLU A 19 -13.44 -12.59 26.29
C GLU A 19 -12.43 -12.01 27.28
N LYS A 20 -12.62 -12.24 28.59
CA LYS A 20 -11.66 -11.82 29.62
C LYS A 20 -10.31 -12.51 29.40
N VAL A 21 -10.30 -13.81 29.12
CA VAL A 21 -9.07 -14.56 28.83
C VAL A 21 -8.40 -14.04 27.56
N PHE A 22 -9.18 -13.79 26.51
CA PHE A 22 -8.68 -13.30 25.22
C PHE A 22 -8.00 -11.94 25.31
N THR A 23 -8.59 -11.02 26.08
CA THR A 23 -8.11 -9.64 26.23
C THR A 23 -7.01 -9.52 27.26
N SER A 24 -7.06 -10.28 28.35
CA SER A 24 -6.23 -10.07 29.54
C SER A 24 -5.10 -11.08 29.72
N ILE A 25 -5.23 -12.29 29.13
CA ILE A 25 -4.29 -13.40 29.37
C ILE A 25 -3.58 -13.80 28.08
N THR A 26 -4.32 -14.32 27.10
CA THR A 26 -3.73 -14.78 25.84
C THR A 26 -4.74 -14.84 24.71
N LYS A 27 -4.31 -14.43 23.52
CA LYS A 27 -5.07 -14.60 22.27
C LYS A 27 -4.96 -16.03 21.71
N CYS A 28 -3.95 -16.78 22.13
CA CYS A 28 -3.62 -18.13 21.64
C CYS A 28 -3.34 -19.06 22.84
N PRO A 29 -4.39 -19.53 23.54
CA PRO A 29 -4.25 -20.45 24.66
C PRO A 29 -3.65 -21.79 24.20
N ASP A 30 -2.80 -22.37 25.05
CA ASP A 30 -2.24 -23.71 24.89
C ASP A 30 -3.25 -24.81 25.30
N SER A 31 -2.88 -26.08 25.14
CA SER A 31 -3.76 -27.21 25.45
C SER A 31 -4.25 -27.20 26.91
N ARG A 32 -3.38 -26.88 27.87
CA ARG A 32 -3.71 -26.82 29.29
C ARG A 32 -4.75 -25.74 29.61
N HIS A 33 -4.59 -24.54 29.04
CA HIS A 33 -5.57 -23.46 29.20
C HIS A 33 -6.91 -23.82 28.54
N LEU A 34 -6.89 -24.46 27.37
CA LEU A 34 -8.10 -24.90 26.70
C LEU A 34 -8.89 -25.94 27.51
N ASP A 35 -8.21 -26.90 28.14
CA ASP A 35 -8.84 -27.91 29.01
C ASP A 35 -9.44 -27.28 30.27
N GLY A 36 -8.75 -26.30 30.88
CA GLY A 36 -9.27 -25.55 32.02
C GLY A 36 -10.54 -24.77 31.68
N LEU A 37 -10.55 -24.08 30.53
CA LEU A 37 -11.71 -23.33 30.05
C LEU A 37 -12.86 -24.23 29.63
N SER A 38 -12.55 -25.40 29.05
CA SER A 38 -13.53 -26.43 28.72
C SER A 38 -14.28 -26.89 29.97
N LYS A 39 -13.55 -27.20 31.05
CA LYS A 39 -14.15 -27.60 32.34
C LYS A 39 -14.95 -26.47 32.99
N GLN A 40 -14.46 -25.23 32.95
CA GLN A 40 -15.14 -24.08 33.56
C GLN A 40 -16.46 -23.73 32.86
N LEU A 41 -16.52 -23.91 31.54
CA LEU A 41 -17.66 -23.52 30.71
C LEU A 41 -18.60 -24.67 30.36
N ASP A 42 -18.24 -25.90 30.74
CA ASP A 42 -18.90 -27.13 30.30
C ASP A 42 -19.02 -27.21 28.76
N TRP A 43 -17.95 -26.81 28.06
CA TRP A 43 -17.88 -26.81 26.60
C TRP A 43 -16.85 -27.83 26.14
N GLU A 44 -17.09 -28.47 25.00
CA GLU A 44 -16.03 -29.23 24.33
C GLU A 44 -14.80 -28.34 24.04
N VAL A 45 -13.61 -28.88 24.25
CA VAL A 45 -12.32 -28.24 23.91
C VAL A 45 -12.32 -27.69 22.48
N ARG A 46 -12.89 -28.44 21.52
CA ARG A 46 -13.02 -28.03 20.12
C ARG A 46 -13.88 -26.77 19.96
N LYS A 47 -14.95 -26.64 20.74
CA LYS A 47 -15.84 -25.46 20.73
C LYS A 47 -15.11 -24.24 21.28
N VAL A 48 -14.35 -24.38 22.36
CA VAL A 48 -13.50 -23.32 22.93
C VAL A 48 -12.42 -22.90 21.92
N GLN A 49 -11.71 -23.85 21.31
CA GLN A 49 -10.71 -23.58 20.28
C GLN A 49 -11.31 -22.86 19.06
N ARG A 50 -12.51 -23.28 18.62
CA ARG A 50 -13.25 -22.64 17.53
C ARG A 50 -13.63 -21.21 17.88
N TRP A 51 -14.05 -20.96 19.12
CA TRP A 51 -14.36 -19.62 19.63
C TRP A 51 -13.13 -18.70 19.53
N PHE A 52 -11.98 -19.11 20.07
CA PHE A 52 -10.74 -18.33 19.99
C PHE A 52 -10.33 -18.06 18.53
N ARG A 53 -10.50 -19.06 17.65
CA ARG A 53 -10.25 -18.88 16.21
C ARG A 53 -11.19 -17.84 15.58
N HIS A 54 -12.49 -17.87 15.90
CA HIS A 54 -13.46 -16.92 15.37
C HIS A 54 -13.19 -15.52 15.94
N ARG A 55 -12.91 -15.41 17.24
CA ARG A 55 -12.60 -14.15 17.91
C ARG A 55 -11.36 -13.46 17.35
N ARG A 56 -10.27 -14.21 17.09
CA ARG A 56 -9.08 -13.70 16.37
C ARG A 56 -9.38 -13.25 14.94
N ASN A 57 -10.31 -13.93 14.26
CA ASN A 57 -10.70 -13.58 12.90
C ASN A 57 -11.67 -12.39 12.86
N GLN A 58 -12.38 -12.08 13.95
CA GLN A 58 -13.25 -10.90 14.04
C GLN A 58 -12.45 -9.58 14.10
N ASP A 59 -11.27 -9.58 14.72
CA ASP A 59 -10.38 -8.41 14.74
C ASP A 59 -9.67 -8.19 13.40
N LYS A 60 -9.81 -9.11 12.43
CA LYS A 60 -9.20 -8.92 11.13
C LYS A 60 -9.96 -7.85 10.35
N PRO A 61 -9.24 -6.93 9.70
CA PRO A 61 -9.86 -5.90 8.90
C PRO A 61 -10.65 -6.51 7.75
N SER A 62 -11.83 -5.93 7.51
CA SER A 62 -12.76 -6.41 6.49
C SER A 62 -12.15 -6.29 5.09
N THR A 63 -12.59 -7.15 4.18
CA THR A 63 -12.23 -7.05 2.75
C THR A 63 -12.61 -5.68 2.18
N LEU A 64 -13.70 -5.08 2.68
CA LEU A 64 -14.14 -3.74 2.28
C LEU A 64 -13.15 -2.66 2.73
N THR A 65 -12.62 -2.74 3.96
CA THR A 65 -11.58 -1.81 4.44
C THR A 65 -10.35 -1.86 3.55
N LYS A 66 -9.86 -3.08 3.23
CA LYS A 66 -8.72 -3.28 2.32
C LYS A 66 -9.01 -2.73 0.91
N PHE A 67 -10.23 -2.91 0.43
CA PHE A 67 -10.67 -2.41 -0.86
C PHE A 67 -10.66 -0.88 -0.88
N CYS A 68 -11.24 -0.22 0.13
CA CYS A 68 -11.24 1.24 0.21
C CYS A 68 -9.82 1.81 0.30
N GLU A 69 -8.93 1.22 1.12
CA GLU A 69 -7.52 1.62 1.20
C GLU A 69 -6.81 1.50 -0.18
N SER A 70 -6.99 0.38 -0.88
CA SER A 70 -6.41 0.20 -2.21
C SER A 70 -7.05 1.09 -3.27
N MET A 71 -8.33 1.43 -3.15
CA MET A 71 -9.04 2.28 -4.10
C MET A 71 -8.56 3.73 -4.01
N TRP A 72 -8.34 4.22 -2.79
CA TRP A 72 -7.74 5.53 -2.55
C TRP A 72 -6.34 5.62 -3.18
N ARG A 73 -5.46 4.64 -2.88
CA ARG A 73 -4.12 4.57 -3.45
C ARG A 73 -4.14 4.48 -4.98
N PHE A 74 -4.99 3.61 -5.55
CA PHE A 74 -5.17 3.49 -6.99
C PHE A 74 -5.53 4.83 -7.64
N THR A 75 -6.51 5.53 -7.08
CA THR A 75 -7.00 6.80 -7.62
C THR A 75 -5.89 7.85 -7.60
N PHE A 76 -5.13 7.92 -6.51
CA PHE A 76 -4.00 8.84 -6.40
C PHE A 76 -2.91 8.50 -7.42
N TYR A 77 -2.39 7.26 -7.42
CA TYR A 77 -1.33 6.83 -8.33
C TYR A 77 -1.70 7.03 -9.80
N LEU A 78 -2.92 6.70 -10.19
CA LEU A 78 -3.38 6.91 -11.56
C LEU A 78 -3.42 8.40 -11.93
N SER A 79 -3.91 9.24 -11.02
CA SER A 79 -4.04 10.68 -11.25
C SER A 79 -2.67 11.35 -11.36
N ILE A 80 -1.77 11.05 -10.42
CA ILE A 80 -0.45 11.67 -10.36
C ILE A 80 0.45 11.17 -11.50
N PHE A 81 0.37 9.89 -11.87
CA PHE A 81 1.09 9.36 -13.03
C PHE A 81 0.60 9.99 -14.33
N SER A 82 -0.72 10.11 -14.51
CA SER A 82 -1.29 10.77 -15.70
C SER A 82 -0.86 12.23 -15.80
N TYR A 83 -0.86 12.95 -14.68
CA TYR A 83 -0.36 14.32 -14.60
C TYR A 83 1.14 14.39 -14.93
N GLY A 84 1.95 13.50 -14.34
CA GLY A 84 3.39 13.40 -14.58
C GLY A 84 3.72 13.19 -16.05
N ILE A 85 3.04 12.25 -16.71
CA ILE A 85 3.19 12.00 -18.16
C ILE A 85 2.80 13.24 -18.97
N GLN A 86 1.65 13.85 -18.68
CA GLN A 86 1.20 15.04 -19.41
C GLN A 86 2.21 16.21 -19.29
N PHE A 87 2.73 16.44 -18.09
CA PHE A 87 3.71 17.48 -17.82
C PHE A 87 5.06 17.18 -18.47
N LEU A 88 5.56 15.95 -18.31
CA LEU A 88 6.85 15.53 -18.84
C LEU A 88 6.86 15.46 -20.37
N TRP A 89 5.75 15.09 -21.00
CA TRP A 89 5.66 15.07 -22.47
C TRP A 89 5.95 16.44 -23.10
N GLN A 90 5.59 17.52 -22.40
CA GLN A 90 5.83 18.90 -22.82
C GLN A 90 7.22 19.42 -22.40
N SER A 91 7.93 18.66 -21.57
CA SER A 91 9.21 19.06 -20.99
C SER A 91 10.37 18.54 -21.83
N SER A 92 11.35 19.40 -22.16
CA SER A 92 12.49 19.01 -23.01
C SER A 92 13.33 17.88 -22.41
N TRP A 93 13.44 17.82 -21.09
CA TRP A 93 14.22 16.81 -20.38
C TRP A 93 13.61 15.40 -20.37
N MET A 94 12.37 15.23 -20.84
CA MET A 94 11.78 13.92 -21.10
C MET A 94 12.35 13.27 -22.37
N TRP A 95 12.85 14.08 -23.29
CA TRP A 95 13.35 13.61 -24.59
C TRP A 95 14.87 13.66 -24.67
N ASP A 96 15.49 14.60 -23.94
CA ASP A 96 16.95 14.71 -23.80
C ASP A 96 17.33 14.92 -22.33
N THR A 97 17.80 13.85 -21.69
CA THR A 97 18.19 13.85 -20.26
C THR A 97 19.35 14.81 -19.96
N ARG A 98 20.12 15.26 -20.96
CA ARG A 98 21.15 16.29 -20.77
C ARG A 98 20.54 17.62 -20.34
N GLN A 99 19.30 17.90 -20.75
CA GLN A 99 18.56 19.09 -20.35
C GLN A 99 18.23 19.11 -18.85
N CYS A 100 18.30 17.96 -18.16
CA CYS A 100 18.20 17.92 -16.70
C CYS A 100 19.31 18.67 -16.00
N TRP A 101 20.49 18.78 -16.63
CA TRP A 101 21.68 19.39 -16.05
C TRP A 101 21.93 20.81 -16.56
N TYR A 102 21.22 21.20 -17.63
CA TYR A 102 21.33 22.55 -18.17
C TYR A 102 20.93 23.59 -17.10
N SER A 103 21.82 24.56 -16.88
CA SER A 103 21.69 25.60 -15.85
C SER A 103 21.59 25.09 -14.41
N TYR A 104 21.93 23.84 -14.11
CA TYR A 104 22.04 23.37 -12.73
C TYR A 104 23.22 24.09 -12.01
N PRO A 105 23.06 24.56 -10.75
CA PRO A 105 21.90 24.43 -9.86
C PRO A 105 20.90 25.60 -9.93
N TYR A 106 21.00 26.52 -10.88
CA TYR A 106 20.13 27.70 -11.03
C TYR A 106 18.93 27.44 -11.96
N GLN A 107 18.22 26.33 -11.72
CA GLN A 107 17.04 25.98 -12.50
C GLN A 107 15.80 26.69 -11.94
N VAL A 108 14.99 27.26 -12.85
CA VAL A 108 13.73 27.89 -12.48
C VAL A 108 12.68 26.82 -12.18
N LEU A 109 12.09 26.89 -10.99
CA LEU A 109 10.99 26.03 -10.60
C LEU A 109 9.68 26.55 -11.18
N THR A 110 9.18 25.89 -12.23
CA THR A 110 7.89 26.25 -12.82
C THR A 110 6.74 25.79 -11.90
N PRO A 111 5.56 26.45 -11.94
CA PRO A 111 4.44 26.06 -11.10
C PRO A 111 4.01 24.60 -11.29
N GLY A 112 4.00 24.08 -12.52
CA GLY A 112 3.68 22.67 -12.80
C GLY A 112 4.69 21.70 -12.16
N LEU A 113 5.98 22.03 -12.25
CA LEU A 113 7.04 21.26 -11.61
C LEU A 113 6.88 21.25 -10.09
N TYR A 114 6.60 22.41 -9.50
CA TYR A 114 6.33 22.56 -8.07
C TYR A 114 5.13 21.72 -7.62
N TYR A 115 3.99 21.80 -8.32
CA TYR A 115 2.80 21.02 -7.96
C TYR A 115 3.05 19.52 -8.09
N TYR A 116 3.75 19.06 -9.14
CA TYR A 116 4.10 17.65 -9.25
C TYR A 116 4.87 17.18 -8.02
N TYR A 117 5.93 17.92 -7.68
CA TYR A 117 6.84 17.57 -6.58
C TYR A 117 6.17 17.58 -5.22
N VAL A 118 5.39 18.63 -4.92
CA VAL A 118 4.72 18.78 -3.62
C VAL A 118 3.61 17.76 -3.46
N MET A 119 2.86 17.45 -4.52
CA MET A 119 1.81 16.43 -4.47
C MET A 119 2.38 15.03 -4.20
N GLU A 120 3.44 14.64 -4.92
CA GLU A 120 4.14 13.38 -4.67
C GLU A 120 4.70 13.30 -3.25
N LEU A 121 5.43 14.33 -2.83
CA LEU A 121 6.01 14.38 -1.49
C LEU A 121 4.93 14.28 -0.39
N ALA A 122 3.85 15.05 -0.51
CA ALA A 122 2.74 15.02 0.44
C ALA A 122 2.07 13.64 0.50
N PHE A 123 1.93 12.98 -0.63
CA PHE A 123 1.36 11.63 -0.68
C PHE A 123 2.28 10.60 -0.01
N TYR A 124 3.58 10.59 -0.31
CA TYR A 124 4.51 9.69 0.35
C TYR A 124 4.62 9.95 1.86
N TRP A 125 4.54 11.21 2.32
CA TRP A 125 4.38 11.52 3.74
C TRP A 125 3.08 10.95 4.32
N SER A 126 1.96 11.08 3.60
CA SER A 126 0.68 10.52 4.02
C SER A 126 0.76 8.99 4.15
N LEU A 127 1.45 8.29 3.24
CA LEU A 127 1.70 6.84 3.31
C LEU A 127 2.63 6.48 4.48
N MET A 128 3.64 7.30 4.72
CA MET A 128 4.59 7.10 5.81
C MET A 128 3.91 7.14 7.19
N PHE A 129 2.90 7.99 7.37
CA PHE A 129 2.14 8.08 8.62
C PHE A 129 0.93 7.15 8.67
N SER A 130 0.17 7.03 7.58
CA SER A 130 -1.03 6.17 7.54
C SER A 130 -0.70 4.70 7.79
N GLN A 131 0.49 4.21 7.46
CA GLN A 131 0.86 2.82 7.76
C GLN A 131 0.78 2.45 9.25
N PHE A 132 0.84 3.41 10.18
CA PHE A 132 0.68 3.15 11.62
C PHE A 132 -0.77 2.89 12.01
N THR A 133 -1.72 3.46 11.27
CA THR A 133 -3.17 3.32 11.48
C THR A 133 -3.79 2.28 10.56
N ASP A 134 -3.21 2.09 9.38
CA ASP A 134 -3.64 1.12 8.39
C ASP A 134 -3.47 -0.32 8.88
N ILE A 135 -4.04 -1.23 8.11
CA ILE A 135 -3.92 -2.66 8.32
C ILE A 135 -2.45 -3.07 8.37
N LYS A 136 -1.96 -3.42 9.57
CA LYS A 136 -0.59 -3.92 9.74
C LYS A 136 -0.35 -5.17 8.91
N ARG A 137 0.59 -5.07 7.97
CA ARG A 137 1.06 -6.15 7.12
C ARG A 137 2.42 -6.67 7.64
N LYS A 138 2.83 -7.86 7.18
CA LYS A 138 4.07 -8.50 7.64
C LYS A 138 5.34 -7.76 7.15
N ASP A 139 5.19 -7.01 6.08
CA ASP A 139 6.18 -6.18 5.38
C ASP A 139 6.24 -4.74 5.92
N PHE A 140 5.63 -4.45 7.08
CA PHE A 140 5.58 -3.12 7.68
C PHE A 140 6.94 -2.41 7.73
N LEU A 141 7.97 -3.06 8.28
CA LEU A 141 9.29 -2.44 8.46
C LEU A 141 9.96 -2.14 7.11
N ILE A 142 9.82 -3.03 6.13
CA ILE A 142 10.40 -2.88 4.79
C ILE A 142 9.73 -1.67 4.09
N MET A 143 8.40 -1.60 4.13
CA MET A 143 7.66 -0.48 3.55
C MET A 143 7.89 0.84 4.29
N PHE A 144 8.07 0.80 5.61
CA PHE A 144 8.42 1.99 6.40
C PHE A 144 9.75 2.58 5.95
N ILE A 145 10.80 1.74 5.87
CA ILE A 145 12.13 2.16 5.40
C ILE A 145 12.05 2.65 3.95
N HIS A 146 11.26 1.97 3.10
CA HIS A 146 11.05 2.40 1.73
C HIS A 146 10.44 3.81 1.65
N HIS A 147 9.35 4.09 2.37
CA HIS A 147 8.74 5.43 2.39
C HIS A 147 9.68 6.49 2.97
N LEU A 148 10.45 6.15 4.01
CA LEU A 148 11.45 7.05 4.56
C LEU A 148 12.53 7.39 3.51
N ALA A 149 12.98 6.38 2.76
CA ALA A 149 13.95 6.56 1.68
C ALA A 149 13.36 7.40 0.52
N THR A 150 12.13 7.14 0.08
CA THR A 150 11.50 7.92 -1.01
C THR A 150 11.27 9.37 -0.60
N VAL A 151 10.73 9.62 0.60
CA VAL A 151 10.58 10.98 1.15
C VAL A 151 11.95 11.68 1.24
N GLY A 152 12.97 10.97 1.71
CA GLY A 152 14.34 11.48 1.79
C GLY A 152 14.92 11.85 0.42
N LEU A 153 14.79 10.96 -0.57
CA LEU A 153 15.29 11.17 -1.93
C LEU A 153 14.57 12.32 -2.65
N ILE A 154 13.25 12.39 -2.52
CA ILE A 154 12.44 13.49 -3.08
C ILE A 154 12.88 14.81 -2.44
N SER A 155 12.93 14.88 -1.10
CA SER A 155 13.34 16.08 -0.37
C SER A 155 14.77 16.51 -0.72
N PHE A 156 15.70 15.57 -0.78
CA PHE A 156 17.09 15.83 -1.15
C PHE A 156 17.19 16.39 -2.57
N SER A 157 16.52 15.77 -3.53
CA SER A 157 16.49 16.24 -4.92
C SER A 157 15.88 17.65 -5.03
N TYR A 158 14.82 17.95 -4.26
CA TYR A 158 14.20 19.27 -4.24
C TYR A 158 15.12 20.35 -3.68
N VAL A 159 15.74 20.11 -2.51
CA VAL A 159 16.63 21.08 -1.85
C VAL A 159 17.90 21.36 -2.66
N ASN A 160 18.41 20.37 -3.38
CA ASN A 160 19.56 20.54 -4.27
C ASN A 160 19.20 21.10 -5.65
N ASN A 161 17.93 21.46 -5.89
CA ASN A 161 17.43 21.92 -7.19
C ASN A 161 17.68 20.93 -8.35
N MET A 162 17.64 19.62 -8.05
CA MET A 162 17.70 18.52 -9.02
C MET A 162 16.30 18.14 -9.54
N ALA A 163 15.35 19.08 -9.51
CA ALA A 163 13.93 18.82 -9.71
C ALA A 163 13.62 18.19 -11.09
N ARG A 164 14.34 18.56 -12.15
CA ARG A 164 14.17 17.95 -13.49
C ARG A 164 14.47 16.45 -13.46
N VAL A 165 15.64 16.05 -12.95
CA VAL A 165 15.99 14.63 -12.77
C VAL A 165 14.95 13.96 -11.88
N GLY A 166 14.62 14.58 -10.75
CA GLY A 166 13.65 14.06 -9.79
C GLY A 166 12.29 13.72 -10.42
N THR A 167 11.74 14.57 -11.29
CA THR A 167 10.46 14.28 -11.96
C THR A 167 10.48 13.04 -12.83
N LEU A 168 11.62 12.75 -13.43
CA LEU A 168 11.79 11.59 -14.29
C LEU A 168 11.92 10.32 -13.49
N VAL A 169 12.71 10.39 -12.40
CA VAL A 169 12.81 9.30 -11.42
C VAL A 169 11.42 8.96 -10.88
N MET A 170 10.65 9.95 -10.42
CA MET A 170 9.28 9.76 -9.91
C MET A 170 8.38 9.12 -10.99
N CYS A 171 8.32 9.70 -12.20
CA CYS A 171 7.46 9.16 -13.26
C CYS A 171 7.77 7.69 -13.63
N VAL A 172 9.06 7.34 -13.75
CA VAL A 172 9.48 5.95 -14.01
C VAL A 172 9.12 5.04 -12.83
N HIS A 173 9.18 5.60 -11.62
CA HIS A 173 8.91 4.89 -10.40
C HIS A 173 7.44 4.58 -10.17
N ASP A 174 6.55 5.53 -10.49
CA ASP A 174 5.10 5.45 -10.23
C ASP A 174 4.34 4.69 -11.34
N ALA A 175 4.96 4.49 -12.51
CA ALA A 175 4.35 3.88 -13.69
C ALA A 175 3.72 2.49 -13.46
N SER A 176 4.20 1.72 -12.49
CA SER A 176 3.67 0.40 -12.17
C SER A 176 2.62 0.41 -11.04
N ASP A 177 2.55 1.46 -10.25
CA ASP A 177 1.97 1.36 -8.91
C ASP A 177 0.44 1.36 -8.93
N PHE A 178 -0.16 2.09 -9.87
CA PHE A 178 -1.60 2.02 -10.10
C PHE A 178 -2.02 0.63 -10.61
N LEU A 179 -1.19 -0.09 -11.37
CA LEU A 179 -1.49 -1.45 -11.82
C LEU A 179 -1.50 -2.44 -10.64
N LEU A 180 -0.56 -2.28 -9.71
CA LEU A 180 -0.50 -3.09 -8.50
C LEU A 180 -1.74 -2.88 -7.62
N GLU A 181 -2.17 -1.64 -7.42
CA GLU A 181 -3.40 -1.35 -6.68
C GLU A 181 -4.66 -1.84 -7.42
N ALA A 182 -4.70 -1.74 -8.74
CA ALA A 182 -5.78 -2.32 -9.55
C ALA A 182 -5.86 -3.85 -9.40
N ALA A 183 -4.71 -4.55 -9.38
CA ALA A 183 -4.67 -5.99 -9.15
C ALA A 183 -5.19 -6.36 -7.74
N LYS A 184 -4.87 -5.57 -6.72
CA LYS A 184 -5.41 -5.73 -5.36
C LYS A 184 -6.94 -5.54 -5.33
N LEU A 185 -7.46 -4.51 -5.99
CA LEU A 185 -8.90 -4.26 -6.11
C LEU A 185 -9.63 -5.43 -6.77
N ALA A 186 -9.06 -5.97 -7.85
CA ALA A 186 -9.60 -7.14 -8.54
C ALA A 186 -9.62 -8.39 -7.66
N ASN A 187 -8.54 -8.63 -6.89
CA ASN A 187 -8.47 -9.72 -5.92
C ASN A 187 -9.56 -9.60 -4.84
N TYR A 188 -9.75 -8.40 -4.28
CA TYR A 188 -10.78 -8.15 -3.28
C TYR A 188 -12.21 -8.28 -3.84
N ALA A 189 -12.41 -7.93 -5.12
CA ALA A 189 -13.65 -8.14 -5.85
C ALA A 189 -13.87 -9.58 -6.34
N LYS A 190 -12.93 -10.51 -6.06
CA LYS A 190 -12.96 -11.92 -6.48
C LYS A 190 -12.91 -12.14 -8.00
N TYR A 191 -12.30 -11.22 -8.75
CA TYR A 191 -12.07 -11.33 -10.19
C TYR A 191 -10.67 -11.86 -10.50
N GLN A 192 -10.47 -13.17 -10.34
CA GLN A 192 -9.14 -13.79 -10.41
C GLN A 192 -8.44 -13.59 -11.77
N ARG A 193 -9.13 -13.84 -12.90
CA ARG A 193 -8.52 -13.68 -14.23
C ARG A 193 -7.99 -12.26 -14.48
N LEU A 194 -8.75 -11.25 -14.03
CA LEU A 194 -8.37 -9.85 -14.17
C LEU A 194 -7.24 -9.49 -13.21
N CYS A 195 -7.26 -10.01 -11.97
CA CYS A 195 -6.17 -9.88 -11.01
C CYS A 195 -4.85 -10.42 -11.56
N ASP A 196 -4.85 -11.65 -12.08
CA ASP A 196 -3.65 -12.30 -12.61
C ASP A 196 -3.11 -11.52 -13.82
N SER A 197 -4.00 -11.09 -14.72
CA SER A 197 -3.61 -10.29 -15.89
C SER A 197 -2.99 -8.95 -15.50
N LEU A 198 -3.60 -8.22 -14.56
CA LEU A 198 -3.06 -6.95 -14.05
C LEU A 198 -1.74 -7.15 -13.31
N PHE A 199 -1.58 -8.25 -12.58
CA PHE A 199 -0.34 -8.55 -11.87
C PHE A 199 0.81 -8.89 -12.81
N VAL A 200 0.55 -9.62 -13.89
CA VAL A 200 1.53 -9.86 -14.96
C VAL A 200 1.91 -8.55 -15.63
N LEU A 201 0.92 -7.72 -15.98
CA LEU A 201 1.16 -6.41 -16.58
C LEU A 201 1.99 -5.51 -15.66
N PHE A 202 1.66 -5.47 -14.36
CA PHE A 202 2.46 -4.80 -13.34
C PHE A 202 3.92 -5.26 -13.37
N GLY A 203 4.16 -6.58 -13.39
CA GLY A 203 5.52 -7.14 -13.42
C GLY A 203 6.30 -6.73 -14.67
N VAL A 204 5.65 -6.74 -15.84
CA VAL A 204 6.26 -6.30 -17.10
C VAL A 204 6.60 -4.81 -17.07
N VAL A 205 5.65 -3.96 -16.67
CA VAL A 205 5.89 -2.51 -16.57
C VAL A 205 6.97 -2.20 -15.56
N PHE A 206 6.93 -2.79 -14.36
CA PHE A 206 7.94 -2.64 -13.33
C PHE A 206 9.34 -3.02 -13.82
N PHE A 207 9.46 -4.16 -14.53
CA PHE A 207 10.73 -4.61 -15.10
C PHE A 207 11.26 -3.60 -16.11
N ILE A 208 10.44 -3.19 -17.07
CA ILE A 208 10.84 -2.26 -18.13
C ILE A 208 11.24 -0.91 -17.53
N THR A 209 10.42 -0.33 -16.66
CA THR A 209 10.67 1.00 -16.13
C THR A 209 11.89 1.02 -15.22
N ARG A 210 12.05 0.03 -14.33
CA ARG A 210 13.14 0.04 -13.33
C ARG A 210 14.46 -0.55 -13.80
N LEU A 211 14.44 -1.52 -14.70
CA LEU A 211 15.65 -2.24 -15.12
C LEU A 211 16.11 -1.92 -16.54
N ILE A 212 15.25 -1.30 -17.36
CA ILE A 212 15.61 -0.88 -18.72
C ILE A 212 15.64 0.64 -18.81
N ILE A 213 14.51 1.31 -18.57
CA ILE A 213 14.44 2.76 -18.75
C ILE A 213 15.33 3.46 -17.73
N PHE A 214 15.13 3.23 -16.44
CA PHE A 214 15.89 3.93 -15.39
C PHE A 214 17.43 3.93 -15.56
N PRO A 215 18.10 2.80 -15.89
CA PRO A 215 19.55 2.80 -16.08
C PRO A 215 20.05 3.22 -17.47
N PHE A 216 19.23 3.13 -18.53
CA PHE A 216 19.69 3.31 -19.93
C PHE A 216 19.08 4.52 -20.66
N TRP A 217 18.19 5.27 -20.01
CA TRP A 217 17.53 6.45 -20.53
C TRP A 217 18.31 7.73 -20.23
#